data_AF-A0A934TQL1-F1
#
_entry.id   AF-A0A934TQL1-F1
#
_cell.length_a   1.000
_cell.length_b   1.000
_cell.length_c   1.000
_cell.angle_alpha   90.00
_cell.angle_beta   90.00
_cell.angle_gamma   90.00
#
_symmetry.space_group_name_H-M   'P 1'
#
loop_
_entity.id
_entity.type
_entity.pdbx_description
1 polymer ?
#
loop_
_entity_poly.entity_id
_entity_poly.type
_entity_poly.pdbx_seq_one_letter_code
_entity_poly.pdbx_strand_id
1 'polypeptide(L)'
;MPNLSIKDVPENIAEALRQRAERNHRSLQGELMAIIQQAVQESSAGGLPANWNASDGRRGTRTIEQLIEARRGKYPEPIRGVPLAVDIIRADRDSR
;
A
#
# COMPACT_ATOMS: atom_id res chain seq x y z
N MET A 1 -19.50 23.91 0.37
CA MET A 1 -18.72 22.89 1.09
C MET A 1 -19.67 21.76 1.47
N PRO A 2 -19.43 20.49 1.09
CA PRO A 2 -20.28 19.38 1.49
C PRO A 2 -20.14 19.14 3.00
N ASN A 3 -21.26 18.99 3.70
CA ASN A 3 -21.33 18.66 5.12
C ASN A 3 -21.99 17.29 5.28
N LEU A 4 -21.43 16.43 6.13
CA LEU A 4 -21.97 15.11 6.44
C LEU A 4 -22.43 15.10 7.90
N SER A 5 -23.73 14.89 8.10
CA SER A 5 -24.32 14.70 9.42
C SER A 5 -24.81 13.27 9.54
N ILE A 6 -24.37 12.58 10.60
CA ILE A 6 -24.80 11.23 10.94
C ILE A 6 -25.74 11.36 12.14
N LYS A 7 -26.96 10.86 12.01
CA LYS A 7 -27.95 10.84 13.10
C LYS A 7 -27.93 9.48 13.80
N ASP A 8 -28.37 9.47 15.06
CA ASP A 8 -28.59 8.26 15.85
C ASP A 8 -27.33 7.40 16.04
N VAL A 9 -26.18 8.05 16.26
CA VAL A 9 -24.93 7.35 16.58
C VAL A 9 -25.02 6.78 18.00
N PRO A 10 -24.87 5.46 18.19
CA PRO A 10 -24.80 4.84 19.51
C PRO A 10 -23.67 5.42 20.36
N GLU A 11 -23.91 5.65 21.65
CA GLU A 11 -22.93 6.30 22.54
C GLU A 11 -21.59 5.54 22.60
N ASN A 12 -21.64 4.20 22.63
CA ASN A 12 -20.45 3.36 22.63
C ASN A 12 -19.56 3.58 21.38
N ILE A 13 -20.18 3.86 20.23
CA ILE A 13 -19.44 4.17 18.99
C ILE A 13 -18.85 5.57 19.07
N ALA A 14 -19.61 6.54 19.58
CA ALA A 14 -19.13 7.91 19.75
C ALA A 14 -17.95 7.99 20.73
N GLU A 15 -17.99 7.26 21.83
CA GLU A 15 -16.89 7.14 22.79
C GLU A 15 -15.66 6.46 22.18
N ALA A 16 -15.83 5.35 21.47
CA ALA A 16 -14.72 4.66 20.80
C ALA A 16 -14.03 5.58 19.77
N LEU A 17 -14.79 6.37 19.01
CA LEU A 17 -14.25 7.35 18.07
C LEU A 17 -13.50 8.48 18.79
N ARG A 18 -14.01 8.99 19.91
CA ARG A 18 -13.32 9.99 20.74
C ARG A 18 -11.99 9.47 21.27
N GLN A 19 -11.98 8.29 21.88
CA GLN A 19 -10.74 7.66 22.38
C GLN A 19 -9.72 7.45 21.26
N ARG A 20 -10.17 7.03 20.08
CA ARG A 20 -9.30 6.85 18.92
C ARG A 20 -8.71 8.18 18.45
N ALA A 21 -9.52 9.23 18.40
CA ALA A 21 -9.08 10.58 18.04
C ALA A 21 -8.03 11.11 19.02
N GLU A 22 -8.22 10.92 20.33
CA GLU A 22 -7.24 11.28 21.38
C GLU A 22 -5.92 10.54 21.20
N ARG A 23 -5.97 9.22 20.96
CA ARG A 23 -4.76 8.40 20.71
C ARG A 23 -4.00 8.85 19.48
N ASN A 24 -4.71 9.29 18.44
CA ASN A 24 -4.11 9.77 17.20
C ASN A 24 -3.77 11.27 17.25
N HIS A 25 -4.02 11.95 18.37
CA HIS A 25 -3.87 13.39 18.55
C HIS A 25 -4.58 14.21 17.46
N ARG A 26 -5.81 13.80 17.10
CA ARG A 26 -6.64 14.42 16.06
C ARG A 26 -7.97 14.89 16.63
N SER A 27 -8.59 15.87 15.98
CA SER A 27 -9.99 16.21 16.27
C SER A 27 -10.92 15.07 15.83
N LEU A 28 -12.11 14.98 16.43
CA LEU A 28 -13.11 13.96 16.06
C LEU A 28 -13.47 14.02 14.56
N GLN A 29 -13.64 15.24 14.02
CA GLN A 29 -13.89 15.45 12.59
C GLN A 29 -12.70 14.97 11.73
N GLY A 30 -11.46 15.23 12.17
CA GLY A 30 -10.26 14.77 11.47
C GLY A 30 -10.13 13.24 11.48
N GLU A 31 -10.47 12.59 12.59
CA GLU A 31 -10.49 11.13 12.68
C GLU A 31 -11.56 10.52 11.75
N LEU A 32 -12.77 11.10 11.73
CA LEU A 32 -13.83 10.68 10.81
C LEU A 32 -13.40 10.82 9.34
N MET A 33 -12.76 11.94 8.97
CA MET A 33 -12.23 12.13 7.63
C MET A 33 -11.15 11.09 7.28
N ALA A 34 -10.26 10.77 8.22
CA ALA A 34 -9.23 9.75 8.00
C ALA A 34 -9.84 8.35 7.77
N ILE A 35 -10.87 7.98 8.55
CA ILE A 35 -11.57 6.70 8.40
C ILE A 35 -12.27 6.63 7.03
N ILE A 36 -12.98 7.69 6.64
CA ILE A 36 -13.67 7.74 5.34
C ILE A 36 -12.66 7.64 4.20
N GLN A 37 -11.55 8.37 4.26
CA GLN A 37 -10.50 8.33 3.24
C GLN A 37 -9.90 6.92 3.10
N GLN A 38 -9.64 6.25 4.22
CA GLN A 38 -9.14 4.88 4.21
C GLN A 38 -10.14 3.90 3.58
N ALA A 39 -11.42 3.97 3.96
CA ALA A 39 -12.46 3.10 3.41
C ALA A 39 -12.66 3.28 1.90
N VAL A 40 -12.56 4.52 1.40
CA VAL A 40 -12.63 4.82 -0.04
C VAL A 40 -11.42 4.23 -0.79
N GLN A 41 -10.20 4.32 -0.22
CA GLN A 41 -9.01 3.73 -0.81
C GLN A 41 -9.05 2.20 -0.83
N GLU A 42 -9.50 1.58 0.25
CA GLU A 42 -9.67 0.12 0.34
C GLU A 42 -10.72 -0.38 -0.65
N SER A 43 -11.85 0.33 -0.78
CA SER A 43 -12.89 0.01 -1.76
C SER A 43 -12.39 0.15 -3.20
N SER A 44 -11.52 1.13 -3.46
CA SER A 44 -10.93 1.37 -4.80
C SER A 44 -9.83 0.35 -5.13
N ALA A 45 -9.16 -0.21 -4.13
CA ALA A 45 -8.14 -1.25 -4.30
C ALA A 45 -8.74 -2.64 -4.65
N GLY A 46 -10.06 -2.81 -4.56
CA GLY A 46 -10.77 -4.06 -4.86
C GLY A 46 -10.85 -4.45 -6.35
N GLY A 47 -10.22 -3.70 -7.26
CA GLY A 47 -10.34 -3.89 -8.72
C GLY A 47 -9.12 -4.49 -9.44
N LEU A 48 -8.04 -4.82 -8.74
CA LEU A 48 -6.85 -5.42 -9.36
C LEU A 48 -6.68 -6.85 -8.85
N PRO A 49 -6.47 -7.86 -9.72
CA PRO A 49 -6.09 -9.19 -9.25
C PRO A 49 -4.79 -9.07 -8.46
N ALA A 50 -4.92 -9.28 -7.15
CA ALA A 50 -3.86 -9.27 -6.16
C ALA A 50 -2.93 -10.48 -6.32
N ASN A 51 -2.21 -10.57 -7.44
CA ASN A 51 -1.24 -11.63 -7.65
C ASN A 51 0.09 -11.12 -8.24
N TRP A 52 0.78 -10.27 -7.47
CA TRP A 52 2.25 -10.15 -7.50
C TRP A 52 2.87 -10.06 -6.10
N ASN A 53 2.06 -10.14 -5.03
CA ASN A 53 2.51 -10.01 -3.63
C ASN A 53 2.13 -11.21 -2.76
N ALA A 54 1.83 -12.36 -3.36
CA ALA A 54 1.78 -13.64 -2.65
C ALA A 54 3.20 -14.18 -2.43
N SER A 55 4.04 -13.40 -1.74
CA SER A 55 5.19 -13.93 -1.03
C SER A 55 5.32 -13.21 0.29
N ASP A 56 4.60 -13.78 1.23
CA ASP A 56 4.98 -13.92 2.63
C ASP A 56 4.79 -12.70 3.53
N GLY A 57 4.10 -12.99 4.63
CA GLY A 57 3.71 -12.02 5.64
C GLY A 57 4.92 -11.49 6.39
N ARG A 58 4.71 -10.32 7.01
CA ARG A 58 5.71 -9.49 7.72
C ARG A 58 6.50 -8.58 6.78
N ARG A 59 5.94 -7.41 6.48
CA ARG A 59 6.76 -6.22 6.20
C ARG A 59 7.47 -5.81 7.50
N GLY A 60 8.47 -6.59 7.90
CA GLY A 60 9.58 -6.09 8.71
C GLY A 60 10.53 -5.34 7.78
N THR A 61 11.26 -4.36 8.31
CA THR A 61 12.36 -3.71 7.60
C THR A 61 13.34 -4.78 7.11
N ARG A 62 13.42 -5.01 5.80
CA ARG A 62 14.38 -5.95 5.22
C ARG A 62 15.59 -5.17 4.74
N THR A 63 16.78 -5.59 5.16
CA THR A 63 18.03 -4.95 4.70
C THR A 63 18.31 -5.36 3.26
N ILE A 64 19.10 -4.54 2.56
CA ILE A 64 19.53 -4.84 1.18
C ILE A 64 20.25 -6.19 1.11
N GLU A 65 21.04 -6.53 2.12
CA GLU A 65 21.75 -7.81 2.23
C GLU A 65 20.78 -9.00 2.30
N GLN A 66 19.74 -8.91 3.12
CA GLN A 66 18.72 -9.94 3.25
C GLN A 66 17.91 -10.13 1.96
N LEU A 67 17.74 -9.06 1.19
CA LEU A 67 17.11 -9.13 -0.13
C LEU A 67 18.03 -9.83 -1.15
N ILE A 68 19.32 -9.52 -1.13
CA ILE A 68 20.31 -10.15 -2.01
C ILE A 68 20.41 -11.64 -1.72
N GLU A 69 20.47 -12.04 -0.45
CA GLU A 69 20.55 -13.45 -0.05
C GLU A 69 19.30 -14.24 -0.48
N ALA A 70 18.11 -13.67 -0.22
CA ALA A 70 16.85 -14.26 -0.65
C ALA A 70 16.77 -14.41 -2.18
N ARG A 71 17.28 -13.41 -2.93
CA ARG A 71 17.33 -13.45 -4.39
C ARG A 71 18.31 -14.50 -4.90
N ARG A 72 19.47 -14.64 -4.26
CA ARG A 72 20.50 -15.63 -4.61
C ARG A 72 20.01 -17.06 -4.40
N GLY A 73 19.27 -17.31 -3.32
CA GLY A 73 18.65 -18.62 -3.08
C GLY A 73 17.57 -18.97 -4.11
N LYS A 74 16.78 -17.97 -4.56
CA LYS A 74 15.68 -18.20 -5.51
C LYS A 74 16.13 -18.26 -6.98
N TYR A 75 17.16 -17.50 -7.34
CA TYR A 75 17.70 -17.41 -8.69
C TYR A 75 19.23 -17.54 -8.64
N PRO A 76 19.75 -18.78 -8.52
CA PRO A 76 21.18 -19.01 -8.34
C PRO A 76 22.00 -18.68 -9.59
N GLU A 77 21.40 -18.79 -10.78
CA GLU A 77 22.05 -18.47 -12.04
C GLU A 77 21.53 -17.15 -12.63
N PRO A 78 22.43 -16.30 -13.17
CA PRO A 78 22.01 -15.12 -13.92
C PRO A 78 21.17 -15.53 -15.13
N ILE A 79 20.06 -14.83 -15.36
CA ILE A 79 19.23 -15.04 -16.55
C ILE A 79 20.06 -14.67 -17.78
N ARG A 80 20.35 -15.65 -18.62
CA ARG A 80 21.06 -15.47 -19.90
C ARG A 80 20.06 -15.46 -21.06
N GLY A 81 20.44 -14.84 -22.18
CA GLY A 81 19.64 -14.83 -23.41
C GLY A 81 18.52 -13.78 -23.44
N VAL A 82 18.50 -12.85 -22.48
CA VAL A 82 17.64 -11.67 -22.52
C VAL A 82 18.44 -10.46 -23.01
N PRO A 83 17.83 -9.53 -23.77
CA PRO A 83 18.49 -8.30 -24.18
C PRO A 83 18.96 -7.51 -22.96
N LEU A 84 20.12 -6.86 -23.07
CA LEU A 84 20.53 -5.96 -22.01
C LEU A 84 19.55 -4.78 -21.95
N ALA A 85 19.34 -4.26 -20.74
CA ALA A 85 18.49 -3.09 -20.55
C ALA A 85 18.92 -1.91 -21.44
N VAL A 86 20.23 -1.76 -21.68
CA VAL A 86 20.77 -0.74 -22.57
C VAL A 86 20.33 -0.94 -24.04
N ASP A 87 20.21 -2.18 -24.50
CA ASP A 87 19.81 -2.49 -25.87
C ASP A 87 18.32 -2.19 -26.06
N ILE A 88 17.50 -2.46 -25.05
CA ILE A 88 16.07 -2.11 -25.02
C ILE A 88 15.89 -0.59 -25.10
N ILE A 89 16.64 0.17 -24.29
CA ILE A 89 16.55 1.63 -24.27
C ILE A 89 17.00 2.25 -25.60
N ARG A 90 18.06 1.71 -26.21
CA ARG A 90 18.51 2.16 -27.54
C ARG A 90 17.47 1.88 -28.61
N ALA A 91 16.92 0.67 -28.64
CA ALA A 91 15.88 0.31 -29.60
C ALA A 91 14.65 1.22 -29.50
N ASP A 92 14.19 1.56 -28.28
CA ASP A 92 13.05 2.46 -28.09
C ASP A 92 13.36 3.89 -28.56
N ARG A 93 14.57 4.39 -28.26
CA ARG A 93 15.01 5.72 -28.69
C ARG A 93 15.13 5.81 -30.22
N ASP A 94 15.73 4.82 -30.84
CA ASP A 94 16.02 4.82 -32.29
C ASP A 94 14.75 4.53 -33.11
N SER A 95 13.63 4.18 -32.47
CA SER A 95 12.32 3.95 -33.10
C SER A 95 11.38 5.18 -33.12
N ARG A 96 11.83 6.32 -32.58
CA ARG A 96 11.09 7.59 -32.50
C ARG A 96 11.59 8.58 -33.55
#